data_AF-A0AAC8XKS3-F1
#
_entry.id   AF-A0AAC8XKS3-F1
#
_cell.length_a   1.000
_cell.length_b   1.000
_cell.length_c   1.000
_cell.angle_alpha   90.00
_cell.angle_beta   90.00
_cell.angle_gamma   90.00
#
_symmetry.space_group_name_H-M   'P 1'
#
loop_
_entity.id
_entity.type
_entity.pdbx_description
1 polymer ?
#
loop_
_entity_poly.entity_id
_entity_poly.type
_entity_poly.pdbx_seq_one_letter_code
_entity_poly.pdbx_strand_id
1 'polypeptide(L)'
;MALPWWRADARDWHTLTDSNARFFNEMAGKLFKSKSTLYSLAMLLTGIGSRYLTYGVGWLSKVIKMNAELSNQDLDDNTIYYLNTYMRTYLYRERINVRRSPELMSNVLVILDFLIEKGEVSGYLMRESIV
;
A
#
# COMPACT_ATOMS: atom_id res chain seq x y z
N MET A 1 12.01 -16.54 -12.54
CA MET A 1 13.01 -15.47 -12.34
C MET A 1 12.85 -14.48 -13.49
N ALA A 2 12.35 -13.27 -13.24
CA ALA A 2 12.14 -12.27 -14.30
C ALA A 2 13.44 -11.45 -14.52
N LEU A 3 13.76 -11.24 -15.79
CA LEU A 3 15.03 -10.82 -16.42
C LEU A 3 15.31 -9.29 -16.41
N PRO A 4 16.54 -8.83 -16.75
CA PRO A 4 17.26 -7.69 -16.15
C PRO A 4 17.12 -6.34 -16.88
N TRP A 5 15.92 -5.98 -17.35
CA TRP A 5 15.75 -4.77 -18.19
C TRP A 5 15.45 -3.49 -17.41
N TRP A 6 15.13 -3.60 -16.12
CA TRP A 6 14.76 -2.45 -15.31
C TRP A 6 15.90 -2.09 -14.38
N ARG A 7 16.24 -0.80 -14.32
CA ARG A 7 17.09 -0.32 -13.24
C ARG A 7 16.37 -0.57 -11.92
N ALA A 8 17.11 -1.01 -10.91
CA ALA A 8 16.55 -1.33 -9.59
C ALA A 8 15.84 -0.12 -8.92
N ASP A 9 16.11 1.09 -9.39
CA ASP A 9 15.53 2.35 -8.95
C ASP A 9 14.41 2.88 -9.87
N ALA A 10 13.92 2.09 -10.84
CA ALA A 10 12.84 2.50 -11.71
C ALA A 10 11.54 2.77 -10.90
N ARG A 11 11.13 4.04 -10.84
CA ARG A 11 9.96 4.51 -10.07
C ARG A 11 8.76 4.89 -10.91
N ASP A 12 8.94 5.01 -12.23
CA ASP A 12 7.89 5.40 -13.16
C ASP A 12 8.02 4.60 -14.47
N TRP A 13 6.91 4.48 -15.18
CA TRP A 13 6.83 3.84 -16.47
C TRP A 13 5.86 4.60 -17.37
N HIS A 14 6.31 4.94 -18.59
CA HIS A 14 5.60 5.84 -19.49
C HIS A 14 4.17 5.39 -19.88
N THR A 15 3.85 4.09 -19.83
CA THR A 15 2.49 3.59 -20.09
C THR A 15 1.58 3.60 -18.85
N LEU A 16 2.13 3.79 -17.65
CA LEU A 16 1.36 3.96 -16.43
C LEU A 16 1.00 5.43 -16.30
N THR A 17 -0.21 5.78 -16.74
CA THR A 17 -0.75 7.14 -16.67
C THR A 17 -1.83 7.24 -15.59
N ASP A 18 -2.25 8.45 -15.23
CA ASP A 18 -3.30 8.65 -14.22
C ASP A 18 -4.64 8.02 -14.65
N SER A 19 -4.88 7.86 -15.95
CA SER A 19 -6.05 7.13 -16.48
C SER A 19 -6.09 5.66 -16.06
N ASN A 20 -4.92 5.05 -15.80
CA ASN A 20 -4.82 3.66 -15.36
C ASN A 20 -5.10 3.50 -13.86
N ALA A 21 -5.18 4.57 -13.07
CA ALA A 21 -5.48 4.50 -11.64
C ALA A 21 -6.83 3.78 -11.37
N ARG A 22 -7.82 3.99 -12.26
CA ARG A 22 -9.11 3.31 -12.18
C ARG A 22 -8.98 1.79 -12.30
N PHE A 23 -8.12 1.30 -13.19
CA PHE A 23 -7.89 -0.12 -13.37
C PHE A 23 -7.39 -0.77 -12.07
N PHE A 24 -6.40 -0.17 -11.41
CA PHE A 24 -5.86 -0.70 -10.16
C PHE A 24 -6.87 -0.67 -9.01
N ASN A 25 -7.69 0.37 -8.91
CA ASN A 25 -8.79 0.43 -7.94
C ASN A 25 -9.84 -0.68 -8.15
N GLU A 26 -10.16 -0.97 -9.42
CA GLU A 26 -11.08 -2.06 -9.77
C GLU A 26 -10.46 -3.43 -9.45
N MET A 27 -9.17 -3.64 -9.76
CA MET A 27 -8.46 -4.87 -9.43
C MET A 27 -8.37 -5.09 -7.92
N ALA A 28 -8.10 -4.05 -7.13
CA ALA A 28 -8.14 -4.10 -5.68
C ALA A 28 -9.48 -4.62 -5.15
N GLY A 29 -10.60 -4.21 -5.76
CA GLY A 29 -11.93 -4.66 -5.39
C GLY A 29 -12.33 -6.04 -5.93
N LYS A 30 -11.81 -6.46 -7.09
CA LYS A 30 -12.14 -7.75 -7.71
C LYS A 30 -11.28 -8.90 -7.19
N LEU A 31 -10.02 -8.62 -6.86
CA LEU A 31 -9.02 -9.63 -6.51
C LEU A 31 -8.67 -9.68 -5.01
N PHE A 32 -9.37 -8.89 -4.17
CA PHE A 32 -9.07 -8.74 -2.73
C PHE A 32 -8.86 -10.05 -1.95
N LYS A 33 -9.54 -11.14 -2.35
CA LYS A 33 -9.46 -12.44 -1.69
C LYS A 33 -8.07 -13.08 -1.76
N SER A 34 -7.26 -12.72 -2.76
CA SER A 34 -5.91 -13.26 -2.92
C SER A 34 -4.89 -12.43 -2.14
N LYS A 35 -4.09 -13.07 -1.28
CA LYS A 35 -2.97 -12.40 -0.59
C LYS A 35 -1.95 -11.77 -1.54
N SER A 36 -1.80 -12.37 -2.74
CA SER A 36 -0.92 -11.85 -3.78
C SER A 36 -1.37 -10.48 -4.31
N THR A 37 -2.64 -10.12 -4.14
CA THR A 37 -3.16 -8.80 -4.55
C THR A 37 -2.58 -7.70 -3.66
N LEU A 38 -2.51 -7.91 -2.35
CA LEU A 38 -1.88 -6.96 -1.44
C LEU A 38 -0.40 -6.79 -1.76
N TYR A 39 0.31 -7.91 -1.93
CA TYR A 39 1.73 -7.94 -2.33
C TYR A 39 1.96 -7.16 -3.63
N SER A 40 1.20 -7.48 -4.68
CA SER A 40 1.40 -6.89 -6.01
C SER A 40 1.13 -5.38 -6.02
N LEU A 41 0.10 -4.93 -5.29
CA LEU A 41 -0.19 -3.50 -5.16
C LEU A 41 0.88 -2.78 -4.34
N ALA A 42 1.32 -3.35 -3.21
CA ALA A 42 2.39 -2.76 -2.41
C ALA A 42 3.72 -2.67 -3.19
N MET A 43 4.07 -3.73 -3.92
CA MET A 43 5.24 -3.75 -4.80
C MET A 43 5.13 -2.72 -5.93
N LEU A 44 3.96 -2.63 -6.59
CA LEU A 44 3.71 -1.64 -7.63
C LEU A 44 3.91 -0.22 -7.10
N LEU A 45 3.30 0.10 -5.96
CA LEU A 45 3.30 1.44 -5.37
C LEU A 45 4.67 1.85 -4.79
N THR A 46 5.51 0.89 -4.44
CA THR A 46 6.89 1.15 -4.03
C THR A 46 7.86 1.15 -5.20
N GLY A 47 7.54 0.50 -6.32
CA GLY A 47 8.36 0.47 -7.53
C GLY A 47 7.85 1.39 -8.63
N ILE A 48 7.64 0.82 -9.83
CA ILE A 48 7.31 1.52 -11.07
C ILE A 48 5.99 2.30 -11.05
N GLY A 49 5.10 2.02 -10.09
CA GLY A 49 3.81 2.67 -9.92
C GLY A 49 3.81 3.75 -8.84
N SER A 50 4.98 4.23 -8.41
CA SER A 50 5.08 5.20 -7.32
C SER A 50 4.34 6.52 -7.58
N ARG A 51 4.05 6.84 -8.85
CA ARG A 51 3.18 7.97 -9.22
C ARG A 51 1.78 7.88 -8.62
N TYR A 52 1.31 6.66 -8.33
CA TYR A 52 0.00 6.42 -7.74
C TYR A 52 0.00 6.48 -6.21
N LEU A 53 1.05 7.05 -5.61
CA LEU A 53 1.21 7.13 -4.15
C LEU A 53 -0.08 7.59 -3.46
N THR A 54 -0.72 8.65 -3.94
CA THR A 54 -1.92 9.23 -3.33
C THR A 54 -3.16 8.33 -3.46
N TYR A 55 -3.33 7.65 -4.60
CA TYR A 55 -4.44 6.71 -4.82
C TYR A 55 -4.24 5.38 -4.08
N GLY A 56 -2.99 4.95 -3.96
CA GLY A 56 -2.60 3.64 -3.45
C GLY A 56 -3.11 3.34 -2.03
N VAL A 57 -3.22 4.37 -1.18
CA VAL A 57 -3.64 4.21 0.22
C VAL A 57 -5.06 3.69 0.28
N GLY A 58 -5.91 4.17 -0.63
CA GLY A 58 -7.29 3.69 -0.76
C GLY A 58 -7.34 2.26 -1.26
N TRP A 59 -6.49 1.88 -2.22
CA TRP A 59 -6.47 0.53 -2.78
C TRP A 59 -6.00 -0.50 -1.75
N LEU A 60 -4.94 -0.20 -1.02
CA LEU A 60 -4.38 -1.08 0.02
C LEU A 60 -5.37 -1.22 1.19
N SER A 61 -5.90 -0.11 1.71
CA SER A 61 -6.95 -0.10 2.73
C SER A 61 -8.16 -0.93 2.30
N LYS A 62 -8.60 -0.80 1.05
CA LYS A 62 -9.72 -1.55 0.49
C LYS A 62 -9.46 -3.06 0.47
N VAL A 63 -8.28 -3.51 0.01
CA VAL A 63 -7.94 -4.94 0.00
C VAL A 63 -7.91 -5.51 1.42
N ILE A 64 -7.29 -4.79 2.36
CA ILE A 64 -7.21 -5.20 3.77
C ILE A 64 -8.61 -5.29 4.39
N LYS A 65 -9.43 -4.24 4.25
CA LYS A 65 -10.81 -4.22 4.79
C LYS A 65 -11.69 -5.34 4.23
N MET A 66 -11.57 -5.62 2.93
CA MET A 66 -12.42 -6.61 2.27
C MET A 66 -11.99 -8.05 2.55
N ASN A 67 -10.74 -8.27 2.97
CA ASN A 67 -10.20 -9.60 3.25
C ASN A 67 -9.79 -9.74 4.71
N ALA A 68 -10.79 -9.92 5.58
CA ALA A 68 -10.61 -10.08 7.03
C ALA A 68 -9.71 -11.27 7.42
N GLU A 69 -9.53 -12.25 6.53
CA GLU A 69 -8.67 -13.42 6.79
C GLU A 69 -7.18 -13.11 6.59
N LEU A 70 -6.81 -11.99 5.94
CA LEU A 70 -5.41 -11.62 5.69
C LEU A 70 -4.58 -11.58 6.97
N SER A 71 -5.15 -11.08 8.07
CA SER A 71 -4.45 -10.97 9.36
C SER A 71 -4.05 -12.34 9.93
N ASN A 72 -4.79 -13.40 9.60
CA ASN A 72 -4.53 -14.77 10.07
C ASN A 72 -3.67 -15.59 9.08
N GLN A 73 -3.52 -15.12 7.84
CA GLN A 73 -2.74 -15.82 6.83
C GLN A 73 -1.24 -15.52 6.96
N ASP A 74 -0.43 -16.53 6.63
CA ASP A 74 1.00 -16.35 6.45
C ASP A 74 1.27 -15.55 5.16
N LEU A 75 1.79 -14.34 5.34
CA LEU A 75 2.12 -13.43 4.26
C LEU A 75 3.61 -13.54 3.98
N ASP A 76 3.97 -13.47 2.71
CA ASP A 76 5.38 -13.39 2.33
C ASP A 76 6.01 -12.15 2.98
N ASP A 77 7.18 -12.31 3.61
CA ASP A 77 7.91 -11.23 4.31
C ASP A 77 8.06 -9.96 3.45
N ASN A 78 8.19 -10.13 2.13
CA ASN A 78 8.30 -9.00 1.22
C ASN A 78 7.01 -8.16 1.16
N THR A 79 5.84 -8.76 1.40
CA THR A 79 4.55 -8.05 1.46
C THR A 79 4.56 -6.99 2.55
N ILE A 80 4.99 -7.40 3.75
CA ILE A 80 5.08 -6.53 4.92
C ILE A 80 6.13 -5.44 4.67
N TYR A 81 7.29 -5.82 4.13
CA TYR A 81 8.34 -4.89 3.75
C TYR A 81 7.85 -3.80 2.78
N TYR A 82 7.18 -4.18 1.69
CA TYR A 82 6.66 -3.20 0.71
C TYR A 82 5.57 -2.32 1.30
N LEU A 83 4.67 -2.88 2.12
CA LEU A 83 3.60 -2.12 2.76
C LEU A 83 4.16 -1.08 3.75
N ASN A 84 5.13 -1.48 4.57
CA ASN A 84 5.85 -0.59 5.49
C ASN A 84 6.58 0.53 4.73
N THR A 85 7.32 0.16 3.68
CA THR A 85 8.06 1.12 2.82
C THR A 85 7.11 2.13 2.16
N TYR A 86 5.97 1.65 1.66
CA TYR A 86 4.92 2.50 1.11
C TYR A 86 4.39 3.48 2.16
N MET A 87 4.00 3.00 3.34
CA MET A 87 3.42 3.85 4.40
C MET A 87 4.39 4.92 4.90
N ARG A 88 5.69 4.60 5.03
CA ARG A 88 6.73 5.58 5.36
C ARG A 88 6.78 6.70 4.33
N THR A 89 6.77 6.34 3.05
CA THR A 89 6.83 7.31 1.94
C THR A 89 5.56 8.15 1.88
N TYR A 90 4.40 7.51 2.04
CA TYR A 90 3.09 8.16 2.02
C TYR A 90 2.96 9.17 3.16
N LEU A 91 3.24 8.75 4.40
CA LEU A 91 3.13 9.65 5.56
C LEU A 91 4.16 10.77 5.54
N TYR A 92 5.36 10.54 5.01
CA TYR A 92 6.33 11.61 4.83
C TYR A 92 5.80 12.74 3.94
N ARG A 93 5.04 12.41 2.88
CA ARG A 93 4.52 13.41 1.93
C ARG A 93 3.13 13.94 2.27
N GLU A 94 2.25 13.07 2.74
CA GLU A 94 0.80 13.33 2.82
C GLU A 94 0.27 13.52 4.25
N ARG A 95 1.12 13.49 5.29
CA ARG A 95 0.68 13.59 6.71
C ARG A 95 -0.23 14.77 7.01
N ILE A 96 0.01 15.94 6.39
CA ILE A 96 -0.86 17.11 6.57
C ILE A 96 -2.26 16.85 6.01
N ASN A 97 -2.34 16.21 4.84
CA ASN A 97 -3.61 15.87 4.19
C ASN A 97 -4.35 14.78 4.96
N VAL A 98 -3.63 13.78 5.47
CA VAL A 98 -4.17 12.73 6.35
C VAL A 98 -4.84 13.33 7.59
N ARG A 99 -4.21 14.30 8.25
CA ARG A 99 -4.78 14.98 9.43
C ARG A 99 -6.00 15.83 9.13
N ARG A 100 -6.14 16.32 7.90
CA ARG A 100 -7.26 17.18 7.47
C ARG A 100 -8.45 16.38 6.91
N SER A 101 -8.23 15.15 6.46
CA SER A 101 -9.24 14.31 5.84
C SER A 101 -9.55 13.08 6.70
N PRO A 102 -10.75 13.00 7.30
CA PRO A 102 -11.19 11.83 8.04
C PRO A 102 -11.16 10.54 7.20
N GLU A 103 -11.42 10.64 5.90
CA GLU A 103 -11.36 9.51 4.97
C GLU A 103 -9.93 8.98 4.81
N LEU A 104 -8.96 9.88 4.58
CA LEU A 104 -7.55 9.48 4.47
C LEU A 104 -7.04 8.93 5.80
N MET A 105 -7.41 9.56 6.93
CA MET A 105 -7.09 9.05 8.25
C MET A 105 -7.61 7.63 8.46
N SER A 106 -8.87 7.36 8.11
CA SER A 106 -9.44 6.00 8.20
C SER A 106 -8.66 4.99 7.36
N ASN A 107 -8.30 5.34 6.13
CA ASN A 107 -7.54 4.45 5.25
C ASN A 107 -6.12 4.19 5.77
N VAL A 108 -5.45 5.21 6.30
CA VAL A 108 -4.12 5.06 6.91
C VAL A 108 -4.18 4.17 8.13
N LEU A 109 -5.14 4.40 9.04
CA LEU A 109 -5.25 3.61 10.28
C LEU A 109 -5.46 2.13 10.01
N VAL A 110 -6.29 1.78 9.03
CA VAL A 110 -6.48 0.38 8.62
C VAL A 110 -5.17 -0.30 8.21
N ILE A 111 -4.32 0.40 7.46
CA ILE A 111 -3.05 -0.17 7.02
C ILE A 111 -2.07 -0.28 8.20
N LEU A 112 -2.02 0.74 9.07
CA LEU A 112 -1.13 0.74 10.23
C LEU A 112 -1.53 -0.31 11.27
N ASP A 113 -2.82 -0.45 11.56
CA ASP A 113 -3.36 -1.45 12.48
C ASP A 113 -3.06 -2.87 11.93
N PHE A 114 -3.20 -3.07 10.62
CA PHE A 114 -2.79 -4.32 9.97
C PHE A 114 -1.29 -4.62 10.09
N LEU A 115 -0.41 -3.63 9.90
CA LEU A 115 1.02 -3.80 10.12
C LEU A 115 1.33 -4.18 11.57
N ILE A 116 0.66 -3.53 12.54
CA ILE A 116 0.79 -3.81 13.97
C ILE A 116 0.36 -5.25 14.29
N GLU A 117 -0.78 -5.70 13.75
CA GLU A 117 -1.27 -7.08 13.92
C GLU A 117 -0.27 -8.12 13.37
N LYS A 118 0.50 -7.76 12.35
CA LYS A 118 1.58 -8.58 11.78
C LYS A 118 2.90 -8.48 12.53
N GLY A 119 2.95 -7.74 13.64
CA GLY A 119 4.15 -7.61 14.47
C GLY A 119 5.12 -6.51 14.04
N GLU A 120 4.75 -5.65 13.08
CA GLU A 120 5.60 -4.53 12.65
C GLU A 120 5.56 -3.38 13.66
N VAL A 121 6.57 -3.33 14.53
CA VAL A 121 6.72 -2.28 15.56
C VAL A 121 6.68 -0.87 14.97
N SER A 122 7.18 -0.70 13.74
CA SER A 122 7.19 0.60 13.08
C SER A 122 5.79 1.17 12.78
N GLY A 123 4.76 0.33 12.75
CA GLY A 123 3.37 0.76 12.64
C GLY A 123 2.91 1.62 13.82
N TYR A 124 3.33 1.29 15.04
CA TYR A 124 3.02 2.08 16.24
C TYR A 124 3.59 3.49 16.17
N LEU A 125 4.88 3.61 15.83
CA LEU A 125 5.57 4.90 15.72
C LEU A 125 4.93 5.79 14.64
N MET A 126 4.53 5.19 13.51
CA MET A 126 3.82 5.91 12.45
C MET A 126 2.46 6.41 12.90
N ARG A 127 1.72 5.59 13.66
CA ARG A 127 0.40 5.94 14.20
C ARG A 127 0.50 7.10 15.18
N GLU A 128 1.45 7.05 16.11
CA GLU A 128 1.73 8.15 17.04
C GLU A 128 2.13 9.44 16.32
N SER A 129 2.81 9.32 15.18
CA SER A 129 3.17 10.50 14.39
C SER A 129 1.96 11.18 13.74
N ILE A 130 0.86 10.49 13.47
CA ILE A 130 -0.30 11.11 12.77
C ILE A 130 -1.41 11.55 13.70
N VAL A 131 -1.57 10.87 14.84
CA VAL A 131 -2.49 11.24 15.92
C VAL A 131 -2.05 12.56 16.58
#